data_AF-A0A4Q5X5Z5-F1
#
_entry.id   AF-A0A4Q5X5Z5-F1
#
_cell.length_a   1.000
_cell.length_b   1.000
_cell.length_c   1.000
_cell.angle_alpha   90.00
_cell.angle_beta   90.00
_cell.angle_gamma   90.00
#
_symmetry.space_group_name_H-M   'P 1'
#
loop_
_entity.id
_entity.type
_entity.pdbx_description
1 polymer ?
#
loop_
_entity_poly.entity_id
_entity_poly.type
_entity_poly.pdbx_seq_one_letter_code
_entity_poly.pdbx_strand_id
1 'polypeptide(L)'
;MRRRVRSSLLLAASLVGCGEAELNESSAVGGAGASGNPGNQAGSGQVGPAPSRGGQGSGGQGSSGASSSGGRAGGSGGGMSGAPSTCPTTPLSGGMQRCSSNDSGPLNGGYSYTIWSSGSGGCITPYGVGAAFKATWNASGDFLARVGLSLGSNKTFDQLGTIVADFSETKTGSAGNYSYIGIYGWSVNPLHEYYIIDDWFGSRPSPGEKIGTVMLDGGTYDILTHTQTNQPAITGGNATFVQFWSLRQTPRSCGHISVTEHFKAWAAQGLTLGQMYEAKVLLEAGGGNGSIDFHSASITQR
;
A
#
# COMPACT_ATOMS: atom_id res chain seq x y z
N MET A 1 -27.35 42.47 -40.72
CA MET A 1 -28.38 41.55 -40.19
C MET A 1 -28.28 40.23 -40.97
N ARG A 2 -28.17 39.10 -40.25
CA ARG A 2 -28.43 37.69 -40.68
C ARG A 2 -27.45 37.05 -41.68
N ARG A 3 -26.56 36.17 -41.19
CA ARG A 3 -26.70 34.71 -40.99
C ARG A 3 -26.67 33.91 -42.30
N ARG A 4 -25.60 33.13 -42.51
CA ARG A 4 -25.64 31.93 -43.37
C ARG A 4 -25.53 30.69 -42.49
N VAL A 5 -26.59 29.89 -42.58
CA VAL A 5 -26.79 28.55 -42.02
C VAL A 5 -26.03 27.56 -42.92
N ARG A 6 -25.35 26.56 -42.32
CA ARG A 6 -24.91 25.37 -43.04
C ARG A 6 -25.86 24.22 -42.70
N SER A 7 -26.32 23.56 -43.75
CA SER A 7 -27.29 22.47 -43.77
C SER A 7 -26.58 21.12 -43.63
N SER A 8 -27.20 20.20 -42.90
CA SER A 8 -26.88 18.77 -42.81
C SER A 8 -27.78 17.95 -43.75
N LEU A 9 -27.29 16.83 -44.29
CA LEU A 9 -27.97 15.52 -44.54
C LEU A 9 -27.03 14.61 -45.38
N LEU A 10 -26.51 13.50 -44.85
CA LEU A 10 -27.02 12.10 -44.81
C LEU A 10 -26.50 11.16 -45.95
N LEU A 11 -25.72 10.17 -45.50
CA LEU A 11 -25.89 8.72 -45.63
C LEU A 11 -26.06 8.04 -47.02
N ALA A 12 -25.17 7.10 -47.32
CA ALA A 12 -25.51 5.85 -48.03
C ALA A 12 -24.52 4.73 -47.66
N ALA A 13 -25.07 3.56 -47.31
CA ALA A 13 -24.39 2.30 -47.03
C ALA A 13 -24.33 1.41 -48.29
N SER A 14 -23.40 0.45 -48.33
CA SER A 14 -23.53 -0.78 -49.13
C SER A 14 -22.69 -1.91 -48.55
N LEU A 15 -23.33 -3.09 -48.47
CA LEU A 15 -22.86 -4.40 -48.00
C LEU A 15 -22.47 -5.31 -49.18
N VAL A 16 -21.97 -6.51 -48.84
CA VAL A 16 -21.83 -7.78 -49.61
C VAL A 16 -20.37 -8.03 -50.07
N GLY A 17 -19.75 -9.21 -49.85
CA GLY A 17 -20.27 -10.50 -49.37
C GLY A 17 -19.18 -11.52 -49.01
N CYS A 18 -19.65 -12.68 -48.53
CA CYS A 18 -18.91 -13.84 -48.04
C CYS A 18 -18.13 -14.61 -49.13
N GLY A 19 -17.08 -15.30 -48.70
CA GLY A 19 -16.45 -16.42 -49.41
C GLY A 19 -15.68 -17.31 -48.43
N GLU A 20 -16.18 -18.52 -48.21
CA GLU A 20 -15.55 -19.60 -47.43
C GLU A 20 -14.44 -20.30 -48.26
N ALA A 21 -13.41 -20.79 -47.59
CA ALA A 21 -12.54 -21.87 -48.08
C ALA A 21 -11.96 -22.65 -46.90
N GLU A 22 -12.28 -23.94 -46.84
CA GLU A 22 -11.66 -24.93 -45.95
C GLU A 22 -10.41 -25.60 -46.59
N LEU A 23 -9.64 -26.25 -45.70
CA LEU A 23 -8.65 -27.33 -45.87
C LEU A 23 -7.23 -26.97 -46.36
N ASN A 24 -6.22 -27.20 -45.51
CA ASN A 24 -5.41 -28.43 -45.58
C ASN A 24 -4.42 -28.54 -44.38
N GLU A 25 -4.31 -29.73 -43.82
CA GLU A 25 -3.22 -30.14 -42.91
C GLU A 25 -1.94 -30.46 -43.69
N SER A 26 -0.77 -30.15 -43.12
CA SER A 26 0.42 -30.99 -43.24
C SER A 26 1.43 -30.68 -42.14
N SER A 27 2.10 -31.72 -41.68
CA SER A 27 2.74 -31.93 -40.39
C SER A 27 4.27 -31.87 -40.42
N ALA A 28 4.85 -31.94 -39.20
CA ALA A 28 6.24 -32.30 -38.83
C ALA A 28 7.30 -31.18 -38.98
N VAL A 29 8.28 -30.97 -38.10
CA VAL A 29 9.13 -31.80 -37.21
C VAL A 29 9.57 -30.87 -36.04
N GLY A 30 9.63 -31.20 -34.74
CA GLY A 30 10.25 -32.34 -34.07
C GLY A 30 11.64 -31.94 -33.53
N GLY A 31 11.79 -31.75 -32.21
CA GLY A 31 13.07 -31.42 -31.59
C GLY A 31 13.00 -31.33 -30.07
N ALA A 32 12.94 -32.49 -29.43
CA ALA A 32 13.03 -32.68 -27.98
C ALA A 32 14.49 -32.85 -27.50
N GLY A 33 14.71 -32.64 -26.20
CA GLY A 33 15.90 -33.03 -25.43
C GLY A 33 16.09 -32.09 -24.23
N ALA A 34 15.54 -32.30 -23.03
CA ALA A 34 15.50 -33.44 -22.09
C ALA A 34 16.76 -33.60 -21.21
N SER A 35 16.49 -34.05 -19.97
CA SER A 35 17.36 -34.43 -18.83
C SER A 35 17.84 -33.26 -17.96
N GLY A 36 17.58 -33.19 -16.65
CA GLY A 36 17.51 -34.23 -15.60
C GLY A 36 18.81 -34.12 -14.79
N ASN A 37 18.89 -34.07 -13.46
CA ASN A 37 18.21 -34.83 -12.40
C ASN A 37 18.56 -34.18 -11.01
N PRO A 38 18.34 -34.79 -9.81
CA PRO A 38 17.74 -34.12 -8.66
C PRO A 38 18.60 -34.24 -7.38
N GLY A 39 18.03 -33.87 -6.22
CA GLY A 39 18.42 -34.43 -4.92
C GLY A 39 18.84 -33.39 -3.89
N ASN A 40 18.00 -33.19 -2.87
CA ASN A 40 18.22 -33.89 -1.60
C ASN A 40 17.02 -33.75 -0.65
N GLN A 41 16.41 -34.89 -0.33
CA GLN A 41 15.72 -35.11 0.94
C GLN A 41 16.66 -35.91 1.85
N ALA A 42 16.82 -35.47 3.09
CA ALA A 42 17.09 -36.27 4.29
C ALA A 42 16.97 -35.30 5.49
N GLY A 43 16.36 -35.61 6.62
CA GLY A 43 15.71 -36.83 7.07
C GLY A 43 15.16 -36.56 8.48
N SER A 44 13.98 -37.12 8.76
CA SER A 44 13.40 -37.25 10.09
C SER A 44 14.22 -38.20 10.96
N GLY A 45 14.57 -37.78 12.17
CA GLY A 45 15.15 -38.63 13.22
C GLY A 45 14.44 -38.38 14.54
N GLN A 46 13.59 -39.33 14.94
CA GLN A 46 12.87 -39.37 16.20
C GLN A 46 13.64 -40.29 17.16
N VAL A 47 14.00 -39.82 18.35
CA VAL A 47 14.39 -40.66 19.51
C VAL A 47 14.10 -39.87 20.80
N GLY A 48 13.23 -40.41 21.67
CA GLY A 48 13.17 -40.05 23.10
C GLY A 48 13.92 -41.09 23.95
N PRO A 49 13.80 -41.13 25.30
CA PRO A 49 13.26 -40.17 26.26
C PRO A 49 14.30 -39.76 27.36
N ALA A 50 13.85 -38.98 28.34
CA ALA A 50 14.57 -38.39 29.48
C ALA A 50 15.31 -39.39 30.42
N PRO A 51 16.15 -38.89 31.34
CA PRO A 51 15.68 -38.75 32.71
C PRO A 51 16.07 -37.46 33.47
N SER A 52 15.42 -37.36 34.62
CA SER A 52 15.20 -36.32 35.62
C SER A 52 16.34 -35.98 36.60
N ARG A 53 16.08 -34.89 37.37
CA ARG A 53 16.62 -34.42 38.68
C ARG A 53 17.72 -33.35 38.56
N GLY A 54 17.69 -32.22 39.26
CA GLY A 54 16.82 -31.68 40.31
C GLY A 54 17.45 -30.38 40.84
N GLY A 55 16.73 -29.60 41.65
CA GLY A 55 17.32 -28.52 42.44
C GLY A 55 16.44 -27.29 42.64
N GLN A 56 15.76 -27.25 43.79
CA GLN A 56 15.01 -26.12 44.35
C GLN A 56 15.95 -24.97 44.77
N GLY A 57 15.42 -23.75 44.83
CA GLY A 57 16.08 -22.61 45.48
C GLY A 57 15.21 -21.36 45.50
N SER A 58 14.49 -21.17 46.60
CA SER A 58 13.51 -20.13 46.94
C SER A 58 14.13 -18.88 47.60
N GLY A 59 13.41 -17.74 47.51
CA GLY A 59 13.50 -16.59 48.44
C GLY A 59 13.91 -15.28 47.75
N GLY A 60 13.29 -14.12 47.94
CA GLY A 60 12.24 -13.71 48.87
C GLY A 60 11.74 -12.29 48.54
N GLN A 61 10.61 -11.93 49.14
CA GLN A 61 9.90 -10.66 49.02
C GLN A 61 10.52 -9.53 49.87
N GLY A 62 10.25 -8.28 49.47
CA GLY A 62 10.34 -7.06 50.31
C GLY A 62 9.97 -5.83 49.48
N SER A 63 8.71 -5.39 49.49
CA SER A 63 8.15 -4.35 50.38
C SER A 63 8.40 -2.90 49.91
N SER A 64 7.35 -2.32 49.35
CA SER A 64 6.82 -0.94 49.50
C SER A 64 7.70 0.17 50.10
N GLY A 65 7.75 1.30 49.38
CA GLY A 65 8.00 2.64 49.91
C GLY A 65 7.37 3.69 49.00
N ALA A 66 6.42 4.47 49.53
CA ALA A 66 5.66 5.49 48.82
C ALA A 66 6.20 6.90 49.11
N SER A 67 5.82 7.83 48.20
CA SER A 67 5.58 9.27 48.37
C SER A 67 6.74 10.28 48.51
N SER A 68 6.85 11.18 47.52
CA SER A 68 6.73 12.66 47.62
C SER A 68 7.11 13.28 46.25
N SER A 69 6.17 13.80 45.48
CA SER A 69 5.74 15.21 45.39
C SER A 69 6.84 16.21 44.98
N GLY A 70 6.72 16.76 43.78
CA GLY A 70 7.53 17.90 43.31
C GLY A 70 7.23 18.26 41.86
N GLY A 71 6.12 18.96 41.61
CA GLY A 71 5.82 19.53 40.29
C GLY A 71 6.57 20.83 40.05
N ARG A 72 6.88 21.12 38.79
CA ARG A 72 6.65 22.43 38.15
C ARG A 72 6.81 22.37 36.63
N ALA A 73 5.90 23.12 36.00
CA ALA A 73 5.61 23.26 34.58
C ALA A 73 6.70 23.96 33.73
N GLY A 74 6.62 23.68 32.43
CA GLY A 74 7.14 24.48 31.32
C GLY A 74 7.25 23.58 30.07
N GLY A 75 6.47 23.68 28.99
CA GLY A 75 5.60 24.75 28.50
C GLY A 75 6.15 25.33 27.19
N SER A 76 6.03 24.60 26.08
CA SER A 76 6.09 25.06 24.67
C SER A 76 5.73 23.83 23.80
N GLY A 77 4.61 23.72 23.09
CA GLY A 77 3.79 24.74 22.45
C GLY A 77 3.94 24.66 20.93
N GLY A 78 3.61 23.52 20.32
CA GLY A 78 3.55 23.31 18.87
C GLY A 78 2.26 22.56 18.53
N GLY A 79 1.40 23.17 17.72
CA GLY A 79 -0.03 22.88 17.67
C GLY A 79 -0.41 21.48 17.20
N MET A 80 -1.10 20.74 18.07
CA MET A 80 -2.03 19.70 17.65
C MET A 80 -3.22 20.38 16.95
N SER A 81 -3.13 20.56 15.64
CA SER A 81 -4.31 20.86 14.81
C SER A 81 -5.25 19.65 14.86
N GLY A 82 -6.45 19.88 15.37
CA GLY A 82 -7.40 18.86 15.82
C GLY A 82 -7.77 17.81 14.78
N ALA A 83 -7.76 16.55 15.24
CA ALA A 83 -8.29 15.43 14.49
C ALA A 83 -9.78 15.65 14.17
N PRO A 84 -10.25 15.36 12.95
CA PRO A 84 -11.68 15.15 12.74
C PRO A 84 -12.09 13.92 13.55
N SER A 85 -12.84 14.14 14.64
CA SER A 85 -13.28 13.10 15.59
C SER A 85 -14.45 12.25 15.08
N THR A 86 -14.61 12.14 13.77
CA THR A 86 -15.66 11.32 13.16
C THR A 86 -15.01 10.33 12.21
N CYS A 87 -15.16 9.05 12.52
CA CYS A 87 -14.86 7.96 11.59
C CYS A 87 -16.14 7.69 10.79
N PRO A 88 -16.33 8.33 9.63
CA PRO A 88 -17.53 8.10 8.85
C PRO A 88 -17.54 6.65 8.39
N THR A 89 -18.68 6.01 8.59
CA THR A 89 -18.96 4.65 8.11
C THR A 89 -20.06 4.63 7.06
N THR A 90 -20.53 5.82 6.63
CA THR A 90 -21.56 5.94 5.59
C THR A 90 -21.02 5.36 4.29
N PRO A 91 -21.64 4.29 3.76
CA PRO A 91 -21.18 3.71 2.51
C PRO A 91 -21.26 4.73 1.38
N LEU A 92 -20.20 4.83 0.59
CA LEU A 92 -20.22 5.59 -0.65
C LEU A 92 -20.76 4.72 -1.78
N SER A 93 -21.45 5.36 -2.72
CA SER A 93 -21.98 4.72 -3.92
C SER A 93 -21.61 5.52 -5.16
N GLY A 94 -21.72 4.88 -6.33
CA GLY A 94 -21.21 5.42 -7.58
C GLY A 94 -19.75 5.04 -7.82
N GLY A 95 -19.08 5.78 -8.70
CA GLY A 95 -17.78 5.41 -9.23
C GLY A 95 -17.86 4.37 -10.35
N MET A 96 -16.79 4.27 -11.14
CA MET A 96 -16.67 3.27 -12.20
C MET A 96 -15.67 2.21 -11.76
N GLN A 97 -16.12 0.96 -11.62
CA GLN A 97 -15.23 -0.15 -11.30
C GLN A 97 -14.27 -0.38 -12.48
N ARG A 98 -12.98 -0.52 -12.15
CA ARG A 98 -11.89 -0.86 -13.06
C ARG A 98 -11.23 -2.11 -12.54
N CYS A 99 -11.17 -3.16 -13.36
CA CYS A 99 -10.50 -4.41 -13.03
C CYS A 99 -9.35 -4.63 -14.00
N SER A 100 -8.13 -4.76 -13.48
CA SER A 100 -6.93 -4.97 -14.28
C SER A 100 -5.82 -5.58 -13.42
N SER A 101 -4.79 -6.14 -14.04
CA SER A 101 -3.51 -6.40 -13.38
C SER A 101 -2.61 -5.17 -13.38
N ASN A 102 -2.78 -4.25 -14.33
CA ASN A 102 -2.05 -2.99 -14.37
C ASN A 102 -2.91 -1.94 -15.08
N ASP A 103 -3.27 -0.88 -14.37
CA ASP A 103 -4.02 0.24 -14.93
C ASP A 103 -3.79 1.49 -14.08
N SER A 104 -3.89 2.66 -14.69
CA SER A 104 -3.84 3.94 -13.98
C SER A 104 -4.62 5.00 -14.75
N GLY A 105 -5.22 5.93 -14.02
CA GLY A 105 -5.99 6.99 -14.66
C GLY A 105 -6.19 8.21 -13.77
N PRO A 106 -6.44 9.38 -14.39
CA PRO A 106 -6.74 10.59 -13.66
C PRO A 106 -8.12 10.53 -13.01
N LEU A 107 -8.27 11.27 -11.91
CA LEU A 107 -9.51 11.54 -11.20
C LEU A 107 -9.62 13.06 -10.95
N ASN A 108 -10.78 13.50 -10.48
CA ASN A 108 -10.99 14.90 -10.11
C ASN A 108 -10.11 15.31 -8.92
N GLY A 109 -9.81 16.61 -8.80
CA GLY A 109 -9.08 17.15 -7.65
C GLY A 109 -7.58 16.87 -7.65
N GLY A 110 -6.98 16.58 -8.81
CA GLY A 110 -5.55 16.28 -8.92
C GLY A 110 -5.17 14.87 -8.45
N TYR A 111 -6.16 14.01 -8.22
CA TYR A 111 -5.95 12.61 -7.86
C TYR A 111 -5.76 11.72 -9.08
N SER A 112 -5.12 10.57 -8.86
CA SER A 112 -5.10 9.45 -9.80
C SER A 112 -5.32 8.14 -9.06
N TYR A 113 -5.90 7.15 -9.74
CA TYR A 113 -5.90 5.77 -9.27
C TYR A 113 -4.77 4.98 -9.92
N THR A 114 -4.31 3.94 -9.23
CA THR A 114 -3.39 2.94 -9.77
C THR A 114 -3.79 1.55 -9.28
N ILE A 115 -3.83 0.61 -10.21
CA ILE A 115 -3.87 -0.83 -9.97
C ILE A 115 -2.53 -1.38 -10.43
N TRP A 116 -1.88 -2.18 -9.59
CA TRP A 116 -0.75 -3.01 -10.02
C TRP A 116 -0.86 -4.38 -9.36
N SER A 117 -0.50 -5.42 -10.10
CA SER A 117 -0.50 -6.78 -9.59
C SER A 117 0.51 -7.67 -10.31
N SER A 118 1.14 -8.57 -9.55
CA SER A 118 1.98 -9.64 -10.09
C SER A 118 1.21 -10.89 -10.52
N GLY A 119 -0.10 -10.95 -10.22
CA GLY A 119 -0.96 -12.09 -10.51
C GLY A 119 -2.14 -11.74 -11.43
N SER A 120 -3.31 -12.29 -11.11
CA SER A 120 -4.54 -12.16 -11.91
C SER A 120 -5.17 -10.76 -11.87
N GLY A 121 -4.60 -9.82 -11.13
CA GLY A 121 -5.16 -8.48 -10.95
C GLY A 121 -6.31 -8.43 -9.96
N GLY A 122 -6.93 -7.27 -9.86
CA GLY A 122 -8.07 -7.03 -8.99
C GLY A 122 -8.82 -5.79 -9.46
N CYS A 123 -9.79 -5.35 -8.67
CA CYS A 123 -10.61 -4.22 -9.03
C CYS A 123 -10.47 -3.07 -8.04
N ILE A 124 -10.54 -1.86 -8.57
CA ILE A 124 -10.70 -0.62 -7.83
C ILE A 124 -11.95 0.11 -8.32
N THR A 125 -12.70 0.71 -7.40
CA THR A 125 -13.85 1.60 -7.69
C THR A 125 -13.61 2.91 -6.97
N PRO A 126 -12.97 3.90 -7.62
CA PRO A 126 -12.84 5.24 -7.06
C PRO A 126 -14.21 5.91 -7.03
N TYR A 127 -14.62 6.43 -5.87
CA TYR A 127 -15.94 7.06 -5.70
C TYR A 127 -16.03 8.48 -6.27
N GLY A 128 -14.89 9.07 -6.65
CA GLY A 128 -14.83 10.44 -7.16
C GLY A 128 -14.96 11.52 -6.08
N VAL A 129 -14.90 11.14 -4.80
CA VAL A 129 -14.92 12.04 -3.65
C VAL A 129 -13.63 11.85 -2.86
N GLY A 130 -12.76 12.85 -2.89
CA GLY A 130 -11.42 12.74 -2.30
C GLY A 130 -10.62 11.59 -2.92
N ALA A 131 -9.90 10.87 -2.06
CA ALA A 131 -9.18 9.65 -2.38
C ALA A 131 -9.99 8.39 -2.02
N ALA A 132 -11.30 8.48 -1.76
CA ALA A 132 -12.12 7.34 -1.36
C ALA A 132 -12.30 6.33 -2.49
N PHE A 133 -12.12 5.05 -2.19
CA PHE A 133 -12.31 3.95 -3.14
C PHE A 133 -12.70 2.66 -2.44
N LYS A 134 -13.27 1.74 -3.22
CA LYS A 134 -13.38 0.32 -2.87
C LYS A 134 -12.39 -0.50 -3.68
N ALA A 135 -11.79 -1.52 -3.08
CA ALA A 135 -10.99 -2.50 -3.80
C ALA A 135 -11.41 -3.94 -3.47
N THR A 136 -11.28 -4.82 -4.46
CA THR A 136 -11.60 -6.25 -4.36
C THR A 136 -10.55 -7.08 -5.08
N TRP A 137 -10.14 -8.20 -4.52
CA TRP A 137 -9.14 -9.09 -5.10
C TRP A 137 -9.49 -10.56 -4.84
N ASN A 138 -8.92 -11.45 -5.63
CA ASN A 138 -9.10 -12.88 -5.49
C ASN A 138 -7.87 -13.64 -6.02
N ALA A 139 -7.05 -14.13 -5.11
CA ALA A 139 -5.80 -14.84 -5.37
C ALA A 139 -4.87 -14.09 -6.35
N SER A 140 -4.74 -12.78 -6.15
CA SER A 140 -4.14 -11.84 -7.10
C SER A 140 -2.60 -11.72 -7.01
N GLY A 141 -1.92 -12.67 -6.36
CA GLY A 141 -0.49 -12.51 -6.07
C GLY A 141 -0.25 -11.30 -5.17
N ASP A 142 0.74 -10.47 -5.53
CA ASP A 142 0.86 -9.12 -4.97
C ASP A 142 -0.14 -8.20 -5.70
N PHE A 143 -1.03 -7.53 -4.98
CA PHE A 143 -2.06 -6.64 -5.52
C PHE A 143 -2.08 -5.32 -4.76
N LEU A 144 -1.85 -4.22 -5.48
CA LEU A 144 -1.92 -2.86 -4.98
C LEU A 144 -3.07 -2.12 -5.66
N ALA A 145 -3.96 -1.56 -4.84
CA ALA A 145 -4.97 -0.59 -5.25
C ALA A 145 -4.76 0.71 -4.46
N ARG A 146 -4.59 1.82 -5.17
CA ARG A 146 -4.30 3.10 -4.51
C ARG A 146 -4.87 4.30 -5.22
N VAL A 147 -5.26 5.31 -4.44
CA VAL A 147 -5.77 6.61 -4.93
C VAL A 147 -5.11 7.75 -4.18
N GLY A 148 -4.66 8.78 -4.89
CA GLY A 148 -4.08 9.97 -4.27
C GLY A 148 -3.28 10.82 -5.23
N LEU A 149 -2.33 11.60 -4.68
CA LEU A 149 -1.63 12.66 -5.39
C LEU A 149 -0.51 12.11 -6.28
N SER A 150 -0.41 12.66 -7.49
CA SER A 150 0.81 12.62 -8.31
C SER A 150 1.61 13.89 -8.05
N LEU A 151 2.86 13.76 -7.60
CA LEU A 151 3.68 14.86 -7.07
C LEU A 151 4.75 15.37 -8.04
N GLY A 152 4.82 14.78 -9.24
CA GLY A 152 5.55 15.33 -10.39
C GLY A 152 7.07 15.12 -10.39
N SER A 153 7.66 14.50 -9.36
CA SER A 153 9.08 14.11 -9.33
C SER A 153 10.07 15.25 -9.53
N ASN A 154 9.72 16.47 -9.14
CA ASN A 154 10.55 17.66 -9.31
C ASN A 154 10.81 18.43 -8.00
N LYS A 155 10.16 18.02 -6.90
CA LYS A 155 10.27 18.67 -5.59
C LYS A 155 10.48 17.64 -4.50
N THR A 156 11.32 17.96 -3.52
CA THR A 156 11.41 17.19 -2.26
C THR A 156 10.17 17.42 -1.39
N PHE A 157 9.97 16.61 -0.36
CA PHE A 157 8.84 16.81 0.55
C PHE A 157 8.86 18.19 1.23
N ASP A 158 10.02 18.72 1.58
CA ASP A 158 10.16 20.06 2.17
C ASP A 158 9.71 21.17 1.21
N GLN A 159 9.94 20.99 -0.09
CA GLN A 159 9.53 21.95 -1.13
C GLN A 159 8.04 21.83 -1.49
N LEU A 160 7.42 20.69 -1.20
CA LEU A 160 6.00 20.45 -1.42
C LEU A 160 5.12 21.01 -0.30
N GLY A 161 5.68 21.21 0.89
CA GLY A 161 4.93 21.69 2.06
C GLY A 161 4.32 20.55 2.86
N THR A 162 3.19 20.83 3.50
CA THR A 162 2.56 19.89 4.42
C THR A 162 1.64 18.95 3.65
N ILE A 163 1.93 17.65 3.74
CA ILE A 163 1.08 16.58 3.25
C ILE A 163 0.43 15.90 4.45
N VAL A 164 -0.89 15.76 4.40
CA VAL A 164 -1.69 15.06 5.40
C VAL A 164 -2.76 14.21 4.73
N ALA A 165 -3.18 13.14 5.41
CA ALA A 165 -4.27 12.30 4.96
C ALA A 165 -5.27 12.05 6.10
N ASP A 166 -6.53 11.85 5.74
CA ASP A 166 -7.59 11.40 6.63
C ASP A 166 -8.26 10.19 5.98
N PHE A 167 -8.54 9.13 6.75
CA PHE A 167 -9.19 7.93 6.22
C PHE A 167 -10.14 7.28 7.23
N SER A 168 -11.08 6.50 6.70
CA SER A 168 -11.94 5.58 7.43
C SER A 168 -12.28 4.41 6.52
N GLU A 169 -12.03 3.19 6.97
CA GLU A 169 -12.17 1.98 6.16
C GLU A 169 -12.91 0.85 6.89
N THR A 170 -13.56 0.00 6.11
CA THR A 170 -13.93 -1.35 6.53
C THR A 170 -13.42 -2.38 5.55
N LYS A 171 -13.05 -3.55 6.09
CA LYS A 171 -12.48 -4.65 5.32
C LYS A 171 -13.10 -5.99 5.66
N THR A 172 -13.16 -6.87 4.67
CA THR A 172 -13.71 -8.23 4.79
C THR A 172 -12.85 -9.22 4.02
N GLY A 173 -12.84 -10.48 4.47
CA GLY A 173 -12.05 -11.55 3.84
C GLY A 173 -10.60 -11.60 4.33
N SER A 174 -9.67 -11.91 3.44
CA SER A 174 -8.23 -12.10 3.74
C SER A 174 -7.32 -11.58 2.63
N ALA A 175 -6.06 -11.31 2.99
CA ALA A 175 -5.06 -10.75 2.08
C ALA A 175 -3.84 -11.66 1.85
N GLY A 176 -3.97 -12.96 2.11
CA GLY A 176 -2.88 -13.92 1.90
C GLY A 176 -1.74 -13.74 2.89
N ASN A 177 -0.49 -13.70 2.39
CA ASN A 177 0.71 -13.74 3.21
C ASN A 177 1.03 -12.42 3.94
N TYR A 178 0.67 -11.29 3.34
CA TYR A 178 0.91 -9.96 3.90
C TYR A 178 -0.15 -8.97 3.41
N SER A 179 -0.30 -7.87 4.13
CA SER A 179 -1.11 -6.74 3.65
C SER A 179 -0.74 -5.45 4.35
N TYR A 180 -0.96 -4.36 3.64
CA TYR A 180 -0.63 -3.02 4.10
C TYR A 180 -1.77 -2.06 3.75
N ILE A 181 -2.29 -1.37 4.75
CA ILE A 181 -3.36 -0.38 4.61
C ILE A 181 -2.85 0.93 5.22
N GLY A 182 -2.81 1.99 4.43
CA GLY A 182 -2.25 3.28 4.86
C GLY A 182 -1.84 4.17 3.70
N ILE A 183 -0.67 4.81 3.77
CA ILE A 183 -0.11 5.68 2.73
C ILE A 183 1.08 5.02 2.07
N TYR A 184 1.18 5.18 0.75
CA TYR A 184 2.22 4.65 -0.10
C TYR A 184 2.71 5.67 -1.11
N GLY A 185 3.97 5.56 -1.49
CA GLY A 185 4.45 6.17 -2.71
C GLY A 185 5.91 5.91 -2.99
N TRP A 186 6.43 6.74 -3.89
CA TRP A 186 7.81 6.70 -4.32
C TRP A 186 8.45 8.08 -4.28
N SER A 187 9.77 8.10 -4.16
CA SER A 187 10.61 9.22 -4.52
C SER A 187 11.64 8.80 -5.56
N VAL A 188 12.16 9.75 -6.32
CA VAL A 188 13.21 9.55 -7.31
C VAL A 188 14.40 10.46 -7.04
N ASN A 189 15.60 10.06 -7.46
CA ASN A 189 16.83 10.82 -7.27
C ASN A 189 17.07 11.23 -5.79
N PRO A 190 17.24 10.27 -4.85
CA PRO A 190 17.34 8.81 -5.03
C PRO A 190 15.99 8.06 -5.14
N LEU A 191 16.03 6.86 -5.72
CA LEU A 191 14.85 5.99 -5.86
C LEU A 191 14.55 5.27 -4.53
N HIS A 192 13.42 5.60 -3.92
CA HIS A 192 12.90 4.94 -2.72
C HIS A 192 11.41 4.69 -2.85
N GLU A 193 10.99 3.54 -2.35
CA GLU A 193 9.58 3.23 -2.10
C GLU A 193 9.30 3.47 -0.61
N TYR A 194 8.11 3.91 -0.25
CA TYR A 194 7.81 4.17 1.15
C TYR A 194 6.37 3.83 1.53
N TYR A 195 6.21 3.54 2.82
CA TYR A 195 4.98 3.07 3.42
C TYR A 195 4.76 3.68 4.81
N ILE A 196 3.55 4.19 5.06
CA ILE A 196 3.06 4.55 6.39
C ILE A 196 1.81 3.71 6.64
N ILE A 197 1.95 2.65 7.44
CA ILE A 197 0.95 1.59 7.57
C ILE A 197 0.25 1.68 8.91
N ASP A 198 -1.07 1.86 8.84
CA ASP A 198 -1.95 2.03 9.98
C ASP A 198 -2.77 0.79 10.27
N ASP A 199 -2.99 -0.07 9.28
CA ASP A 199 -3.76 -1.30 9.41
C ASP A 199 -3.29 -2.41 8.45
N TRP A 200 -3.78 -3.62 8.68
CA TRP A 200 -3.47 -4.82 7.90
C TRP A 200 -4.56 -5.89 8.14
N PHE A 201 -4.57 -6.93 7.31
CA PHE A 201 -5.31 -8.16 7.56
C PHE A 201 -4.46 -9.14 8.38
N GLY A 202 -5.11 -9.87 9.30
CA GLY A 202 -4.47 -10.94 10.06
C GLY A 202 -3.38 -10.43 10.99
N SER A 203 -2.20 -11.06 10.92
CA SER A 203 -1.06 -10.75 11.79
C SER A 203 -0.34 -9.48 11.35
N ARG A 204 0.22 -8.75 12.33
CA ARG A 204 1.04 -7.58 12.05
C ARG A 204 2.23 -7.94 11.16
N PRO A 205 2.44 -7.25 10.03
CA PRO A 205 3.55 -7.56 9.14
C PRO A 205 4.90 -7.20 9.76
N SER A 206 5.97 -7.71 9.15
CA SER A 206 7.37 -7.41 9.52
C SER A 206 8.21 -7.22 8.26
N PRO A 207 8.05 -6.09 7.54
CA PRO A 207 8.57 -5.92 6.18
C PRO A 207 10.08 -5.62 6.12
N GLY A 208 10.75 -5.36 7.25
CA GLY A 208 12.14 -4.94 7.24
C GLY A 208 12.82 -4.93 8.61
N GLU A 209 14.02 -4.39 8.64
CA GLU A 209 14.82 -4.19 9.85
C GLU A 209 14.33 -2.94 10.59
N LYS A 210 13.99 -3.09 11.88
CA LYS A 210 13.58 -1.97 12.73
C LYS A 210 14.81 -1.16 13.16
N ILE A 211 14.81 0.13 12.85
CA ILE A 211 15.90 1.06 13.20
C ILE A 211 15.50 2.08 14.27
N GLY A 212 14.20 2.22 14.56
CA GLY A 212 13.74 3.19 15.54
C GLY A 212 12.24 3.16 15.76
N THR A 213 11.74 4.18 16.46
CA THR A 213 10.31 4.41 16.69
C THR A 213 10.00 5.89 16.69
N VAL A 214 8.76 6.25 16.34
CA VAL A 214 8.25 7.62 16.45
C VAL A 214 6.81 7.60 16.99
N MET A 215 6.46 8.59 17.81
CA MET A 215 5.09 8.81 18.26
C MET A 215 4.44 9.92 17.44
N LEU A 216 3.43 9.58 16.65
CA LEU A 216 2.68 10.49 15.78
C LEU A 216 1.20 10.13 15.83
N ASP A 217 0.32 11.11 15.66
CA ASP A 217 -1.13 10.91 15.53
C ASP A 217 -1.76 10.00 16.61
N GLY A 218 -1.25 10.12 17.85
CA GLY A 218 -1.71 9.33 19.00
C GLY A 218 -1.33 7.84 18.97
N GLY A 219 -0.38 7.43 18.14
CA GLY A 219 0.14 6.07 18.08
C GLY A 219 1.67 6.02 18.01
N THR A 220 2.23 4.86 18.35
CA THR A 220 3.65 4.57 18.13
C THR A 220 3.81 3.80 16.84
N TYR A 221 4.77 4.24 16.02
CA TYR A 221 5.19 3.56 14.79
C TYR A 221 6.60 3.02 14.98
N ASP A 222 6.83 1.80 14.53
CA ASP A 222 8.18 1.32 14.28
C ASP A 222 8.67 1.93 12.96
N ILE A 223 9.91 2.45 12.95
CA ILE A 223 10.59 2.86 11.73
C ILE A 223 11.43 1.69 11.26
N LEU A 224 11.20 1.24 10.02
CA LEU A 224 11.92 0.11 9.43
C LEU A 224 12.51 0.47 8.06
N THR A 225 13.52 -0.30 7.65
CA THR A 225 14.13 -0.23 6.33
C THR A 225 14.29 -1.62 5.72
N HIS A 226 14.19 -1.71 4.40
CA HIS A 226 14.44 -2.95 3.66
C HIS A 226 14.99 -2.67 2.27
N THR A 227 16.00 -3.41 1.83
CA THR A 227 16.54 -3.30 0.47
C THR A 227 15.87 -4.32 -0.44
N GLN A 228 15.09 -3.84 -1.40
CA GLN A 228 14.59 -4.65 -2.50
C GLN A 228 15.67 -4.80 -3.56
N THR A 229 15.95 -6.05 -3.97
CA THR A 229 16.99 -6.36 -4.97
C THR A 229 16.36 -6.86 -6.26
N ASN A 230 16.64 -6.17 -7.38
CA ASN A 230 16.14 -6.53 -8.71
C ASN A 230 14.61 -6.73 -8.78
N GLN A 231 13.86 -5.82 -8.15
CA GLN A 231 12.39 -5.85 -8.10
C GLN A 231 11.76 -4.83 -9.04
N PRO A 232 10.50 -5.03 -9.49
CA PRO A 232 9.76 -4.05 -10.28
C PRO A 232 9.75 -2.66 -9.62
N ALA A 233 9.93 -1.61 -10.43
CA ALA A 233 9.96 -0.24 -9.96
C ALA A 233 9.23 0.72 -10.91
N ILE A 234 8.94 1.93 -10.42
CA ILE A 234 8.27 2.99 -11.19
C ILE A 234 9.07 3.50 -12.40
N THR A 235 10.34 3.11 -12.53
CA THR A 235 11.21 3.47 -13.66
C THR A 235 10.93 2.64 -14.93
N GLY A 236 9.99 1.70 -14.88
CA GLY A 236 9.57 0.90 -16.04
C GLY A 236 10.33 -0.42 -16.21
N GLY A 237 11.15 -0.81 -15.23
CA GLY A 237 11.88 -2.08 -15.21
C GLY A 237 12.20 -2.50 -13.78
N ASN A 238 13.09 -3.47 -13.63
CA ASN A 238 13.57 -3.88 -12.31
C ASN A 238 14.71 -2.98 -11.82
N ALA A 239 14.73 -2.72 -10.52
CA ALA A 239 15.76 -1.93 -9.86
C ALA A 239 16.08 -2.50 -8.47
N THR A 240 17.20 -2.04 -7.91
CA THR A 240 17.51 -2.21 -6.49
C THR A 240 17.25 -0.86 -5.81
N PHE A 241 16.41 -0.86 -4.79
CA PHE A 241 15.98 0.35 -4.08
C PHE A 241 15.73 0.03 -2.60
N VAL A 242 15.75 1.07 -1.78
CA VAL A 242 15.49 0.94 -0.35
C VAL A 242 14.07 1.39 -0.04
N GLN A 243 13.37 0.61 0.75
CA GLN A 243 12.03 0.88 1.25
C GLN A 243 12.09 1.52 2.63
N PHE A 244 11.33 2.60 2.84
CA PHE A 244 11.19 3.24 4.15
C PHE A 244 9.81 2.98 4.72
N TRP A 245 9.75 2.61 6.00
CA TRP A 245 8.51 2.19 6.64
C TRP A 245 8.27 2.95 7.94
N SER A 246 7.03 3.38 8.13
CA SER A 246 6.44 3.58 9.45
C SER A 246 5.31 2.57 9.62
N LEU A 247 5.46 1.60 10.53
CA LEU A 247 4.46 0.58 10.80
C LEU A 247 3.86 0.79 12.20
N ARG A 248 2.57 1.11 12.28
CA ARG A 248 1.89 1.32 13.56
C ARG A 248 1.98 0.07 14.42
N GLN A 249 2.20 0.21 15.72
CA GLN A 249 2.31 -0.93 16.64
C GLN A 249 0.95 -1.58 16.94
N THR A 250 -0.12 -0.79 16.89
CA THR A 250 -1.50 -1.24 17.04
C THR A 250 -2.27 -0.80 15.80
N PRO A 251 -3.10 -1.64 15.18
CA PRO A 251 -3.83 -1.24 13.99
C PRO A 251 -4.90 -0.18 14.32
N ARG A 252 -5.26 0.64 13.33
CA ARG A 252 -6.46 1.49 13.33
C ARG A 252 -7.05 1.57 11.93
N SER A 253 -8.38 1.46 11.82
CA SER A 253 -9.10 1.53 10.54
C SER A 253 -9.63 2.94 10.22
N CYS A 254 -9.25 3.94 11.02
CA CYS A 254 -9.68 5.32 10.83
C CYS A 254 -8.74 6.29 11.55
N GLY A 255 -8.49 7.44 10.94
CA GLY A 255 -7.84 8.57 11.59
C GLY A 255 -7.11 9.51 10.63
N HIS A 256 -6.39 10.45 11.26
CA HIS A 256 -5.49 11.39 10.60
C HIS A 256 -4.07 10.82 10.52
N ILE A 257 -3.39 11.01 9.38
CA ILE A 257 -1.98 10.66 9.16
C ILE A 257 -1.21 11.93 8.78
N SER A 258 -0.27 12.32 9.64
CA SER A 258 0.65 13.43 9.43
C SER A 258 1.80 13.02 8.49
N VAL A 259 1.51 12.80 7.20
CA VAL A 259 2.43 12.21 6.21
C VAL A 259 3.81 12.88 6.18
N THR A 260 3.87 14.22 6.12
CA THR A 260 5.16 14.93 6.12
C THR A 260 5.94 14.75 7.44
N GLU A 261 5.28 14.54 8.58
CA GLU A 261 5.98 14.30 9.86
C GLU A 261 6.63 12.91 9.89
N HIS A 262 6.05 11.91 9.22
CA HIS A 262 6.73 10.63 9.02
C HIS A 262 7.99 10.78 8.17
N PHE A 263 7.94 11.57 7.10
CA PHE A 263 9.11 11.84 6.26
C PHE A 263 10.24 12.52 7.04
N LYS A 264 9.90 13.50 7.89
CA LYS A 264 10.85 14.14 8.81
C LYS A 264 11.43 13.15 9.82
N ALA A 265 10.60 12.26 10.37
CA ALA A 265 11.05 11.24 11.31
C ALA A 265 12.03 10.26 10.65
N TRP A 266 11.80 9.87 9.40
CA TRP A 266 12.75 9.05 8.63
C TRP A 266 14.06 9.79 8.36
N ALA A 267 14.00 11.05 7.93
CA ALA A 267 15.19 11.86 7.68
C ALA A 267 16.05 12.02 8.95
N ALA A 268 15.41 12.17 10.13
CA ALA A 268 16.11 12.20 11.42
C ALA A 268 16.82 10.88 11.77
N GLN A 269 16.45 9.76 11.15
CA GLN A 269 17.13 8.47 11.25
C GLN A 269 18.09 8.21 10.07
N GLY A 270 18.38 9.22 9.25
CA GLY A 270 19.25 9.11 8.08
C GLY A 270 18.58 8.54 6.82
N LEU A 271 17.26 8.31 6.85
CA LEU A 271 16.48 7.83 5.70
C LEU A 271 15.84 9.02 4.98
N THR A 272 16.54 9.59 3.99
CA THR A 272 16.07 10.79 3.26
C THR A 272 15.45 10.42 1.92
N LEU A 273 14.19 10.81 1.70
CA LEU A 273 13.52 10.66 0.41
C LEU A 273 14.09 11.63 -0.64
N GLY A 274 13.99 11.25 -1.92
CA GLY A 274 14.33 12.10 -3.04
C GLY A 274 13.19 13.08 -3.43
N GLN A 275 13.10 13.36 -4.73
CA GLN A 275 12.00 14.12 -5.32
C GLN A 275 10.75 13.25 -5.35
N MET A 276 9.64 13.73 -4.79
CA MET A 276 8.45 12.92 -4.57
C MET A 276 7.72 12.62 -5.89
N TYR A 277 7.42 11.35 -6.13
CA TYR A 277 6.69 10.88 -7.31
C TYR A 277 5.17 10.82 -7.04
N GLU A 278 4.78 10.18 -5.94
CA GLU A 278 3.37 10.06 -5.55
C GLU A 278 3.21 9.98 -4.02
N ALA A 279 2.01 10.26 -3.55
CA ALA A 279 1.55 9.96 -2.19
C ALA A 279 0.07 9.56 -2.27
N LYS A 280 -0.25 8.31 -1.94
CA LYS A 280 -1.58 7.72 -2.16
C LYS A 280 -2.05 6.89 -0.98
N VAL A 281 -3.36 6.90 -0.75
CA VAL A 281 -4.04 5.95 0.14
C VAL A 281 -3.99 4.58 -0.53
N LEU A 282 -3.56 3.57 0.22
CA LEU A 282 -3.17 2.25 -0.27
C LEU A 282 -3.99 1.14 0.42
N LEU A 283 -4.37 0.17 -0.41
CA LEU A 283 -4.45 -1.24 -0.02
C LEU A 283 -3.40 -2.03 -0.81
N GLU A 284 -2.62 -2.84 -0.11
CA GLU A 284 -1.79 -3.91 -0.68
C GLU A 284 -2.16 -5.27 -0.06
N ALA A 285 -2.24 -6.31 -0.88
CA ALA A 285 -2.55 -7.67 -0.48
C ALA A 285 -1.66 -8.67 -1.21
N GLY A 286 -0.95 -9.52 -0.46
CA GLY A 286 -0.09 -10.60 -0.97
C GLY A 286 -0.83 -11.90 -1.25
N GLY A 287 -2.10 -11.83 -1.66
CA GLY A 287 -2.96 -12.95 -2.01
C GLY A 287 -4.32 -12.91 -1.32
N GLY A 288 -4.88 -14.08 -1.02
CA GLY A 288 -6.19 -14.18 -0.36
C GLY A 288 -7.37 -13.74 -1.23
N ASN A 289 -8.55 -13.64 -0.62
CA ASN A 289 -9.76 -13.14 -1.25
C ASN A 289 -10.44 -12.19 -0.28
N GLY A 290 -10.60 -10.94 -0.69
CA GLY A 290 -11.10 -9.90 0.20
C GLY A 290 -11.55 -8.65 -0.51
N SER A 291 -12.06 -7.74 0.32
CA SER A 291 -12.40 -6.40 -0.07
C SER A 291 -12.10 -5.39 1.02
N ILE A 292 -11.86 -4.16 0.62
CA ILE A 292 -11.79 -2.99 1.49
C ILE A 292 -12.63 -1.86 0.89
N ASP A 293 -13.30 -1.10 1.74
CA ASP A 293 -14.09 0.08 1.37
C ASP A 293 -13.63 1.25 2.23
N PHE A 294 -12.95 2.22 1.61
CA PHE A 294 -12.62 3.49 2.23
C PHE A 294 -13.83 4.42 2.16
N HIS A 295 -14.66 4.40 3.20
CA HIS A 295 -15.86 5.24 3.35
C HIS A 295 -15.55 6.74 3.34
N SER A 296 -14.34 7.10 3.75
CA SER A 296 -13.75 8.38 3.48
C SER A 296 -12.25 8.21 3.29
N ALA A 297 -11.69 8.92 2.33
CA ALA A 297 -10.26 9.10 2.26
C ALA A 297 -9.95 10.44 1.60
N SER A 298 -8.94 11.13 2.11
CA SER A 298 -8.38 12.33 1.49
C SER A 298 -6.88 12.35 1.73
N ILE A 299 -6.14 12.92 0.78
CA ILE A 299 -4.74 13.25 0.96
C ILE A 299 -4.48 14.60 0.31
N THR A 300 -4.00 15.56 1.07
CA THR A 300 -3.88 16.95 0.63
C THR A 300 -2.47 17.45 0.82
N GLN A 301 -2.01 18.25 -0.13
CA GLN A 301 -0.77 19.02 -0.08
C GLN A 301 -1.16 20.49 0.15
N ARG A 302 -0.56 21.14 1.16
CA ARG A 302 -0.79 22.54 1.52
C ARG A 302 0.51 23.32 1.60
#